data_AF-A0A3B9IGR6-F1
#
_entry.id   AF-A0A3B9IGR6-F1
#
_cell.length_a   1.000
_cell.length_b   1.000
_cell.length_c   1.000
_cell.angle_alpha   90.00
_cell.angle_beta   90.00
_cell.angle_gamma   90.00
#
_symmetry.space_group_name_H-M   'P 1'
#
loop_
_entity.id
_entity.type
_entity.pdbx_description
1 polymer ?
#
loop_
_entity_poly.entity_id
_entity_poly.type
_entity_poly.pdbx_seq_one_letter_code
_entity_poly.pdbx_strand_id
1 'polypeptide(L)' 'MVKVVDFGAFVNFMGSRDGLVHISELQNKRVAKVTDVINEGDEVKVKVLAIDDRGK' A
#
# COMPACT_ATOMS: atom_id res chain seq x y z
N MET A 1 -4.34 -5.82 -7.70
CA MET A 1 -3.59 -4.85 -8.53
C MET A 1 -3.12 -3.73 -7.63
N VAL A 2 -1.85 -3.35 -7.73
CA VAL A 2 -1.28 -2.25 -6.96
C VAL A 2 -1.32 -0.96 -7.77
N LYS A 3 -1.69 0.14 -7.12
CA LYS A 3 -1.61 1.49 -7.65
C LYS A 3 -0.67 2.32 -6.78
N VAL A 4 0.25 3.04 -7.40
CA VAL A 4 1.29 3.80 -6.70
C VAL A 4 0.94 5.28 -6.74
N VAL A 5 1.16 5.99 -5.63
CA VAL A 5 1.03 7.45 -5.51
C VAL A 5 2.23 8.03 -4.76
N ASP A 6 2.48 9.33 -4.84
CA ASP A 6 3.69 9.94 -4.26
C ASP A 6 3.86 9.70 -2.75
N PHE A 7 2.75 9.54 -2.02
CA PHE A 7 2.73 9.38 -0.56
C PHE A 7 2.49 7.93 -0.10
N GLY A 8 2.31 6.97 -1.02
CA GLY A 8 2.01 5.58 -0.65
C GLY A 8 1.61 4.68 -1.81
N ALA A 9 1.08 3.50 -1.49
CA ALA A 9 0.57 2.54 -2.46
C ALA A 9 -0.81 2.03 -2.05
N PHE A 10 -1.74 2.01 -3.00
CA PHE A 10 -3.03 1.37 -2.86
C PHE A 10 -2.95 -0.07 -3.34
N VAL A 11 -3.31 -0.99 -2.47
CA VAL A 11 -3.33 -2.42 -2.74
C VAL A 11 -4.77 -2.88 -2.69
N ASN A 12 -5.30 -3.22 -3.85
CA ASN A 12 -6.66 -3.73 -3.94
C ASN A 12 -6.64 -5.24 -3.61
N PHE A 13 -7.24 -5.60 -2.47
CA PHE A 13 -7.39 -6.98 -2.03
C PHE A 13 -8.87 -7.39 -2.12
N MET A 14 -9.18 -8.23 -3.11
CA MET A 14 -10.49 -8.87 -3.32
C MET A 14 -11.72 -7.93 -3.27
N GLY A 15 -11.90 -7.16 -4.34
CA GLY A 15 -13.22 -6.77 -4.87
C GLY A 15 -13.80 -5.46 -4.32
N SER A 16 -13.75 -5.22 -3.01
CA SER A 16 -14.42 -4.05 -2.41
C SER A 16 -13.62 -3.31 -1.34
N ARG A 17 -12.38 -3.72 -1.05
CA ARG A 17 -11.54 -3.08 -0.04
C ARG A 17 -10.19 -2.70 -0.63
N ASP A 18 -9.89 -1.42 -0.53
CA ASP A 18 -8.59 -0.85 -0.84
C ASP A 18 -7.76 -0.75 0.44
N GLY A 19 -6.56 -1.34 0.43
CA GLY A 19 -5.54 -1.11 1.44
C GLY A 19 -4.66 0.05 1.05
N LEU A 20 -4.57 1.07 1.89
CA LEU A 20 -3.57 2.12 1.73
C LEU A 20 -2.35 1.77 2.57
N VAL A 21 -1.19 1.67 1.93
CA VAL A 21 0.11 1.57 2.59
C VAL A 21 0.81 2.91 2.47
N HIS A 22 1.09 3.56 3.59
CA HIS A 22 1.79 4.84 3.59
C HIS A 22 3.28 4.65 3.25
N ILE A 23 3.92 5.62 2.60
CA ILE A 23 5.35 5.53 2.23
C ILE A 23 6.26 5.28 3.44
N SER A 24 5.87 5.79 4.61
CA SER A 24 6.56 5.56 5.88
C SER A 24 6.43 4.12 6.41
N GLU A 25 5.40 3.40 5.99
CA GLU A 25 5.16 1.99 6.36
C GLU A 25 5.72 1.00 5.33
N LEU A 26 6.07 1.47 4.13
CA LEU A 26 6.70 0.62 3.09
C LEU A 26 8.09 0.13 3.51
N GLN A 27 8.88 0.97 4.20
CA GLN A 27 10.14 0.56 4.81
C GLN A 27 10.48 1.41 6.05
N ASN A 28 11.18 0.80 7.01
CA ASN A 28 11.81 1.48 8.15
C ASN A 28 12.99 2.42 7.77
N LYS A 29 13.13 2.76 6.49
CA LYS A 29 14.18 3.64 5.95
C LYS A 29 13.53 4.79 5.21
N ARG A 30 14.25 5.89 5.03
CA ARG A 30 13.77 7.05 4.28
C ARG A 30 13.65 6.68 2.80
N VAL A 31 12.44 6.31 2.38
CA VAL A 31 12.11 6.06 0.98
C VAL A 31 11.79 7.41 0.33
N ALA A 32 12.51 7.74 -0.75
CA ALA A 32 12.29 8.99 -1.49
C ALA A 32 11.11 8.87 -2.48
N LYS A 33 10.91 7.67 -3.04
CA LYS A 33 9.85 7.38 -4.01
C LYS A 33 9.27 6.00 -3.77
N VAL A 34 7.95 5.90 -3.79
CA VAL A 34 7.25 4.61 -3.66
C VAL A 34 7.62 3.64 -4.78
N THR A 35 7.83 4.16 -5.99
CA THR A 35 8.24 3.40 -7.19
C THR A 35 9.56 2.63 -7.05
N ASP A 36 10.41 3.02 -6.10
CA ASP A 36 11.68 2.32 -5.83
C ASP A 36 11.44 0.99 -5.07
N VAL A 37 10.32 0.92 -4.33
CA VAL A 37 9.95 -0.24 -3.52
C VAL A 37 8.88 -1.08 -4.20
N ILE A 38 7.94 -0.45 -4.90
CA ILE A 38 6.77 -1.11 -5.48
C ILE A 38 6.36 -0.43 -6.77
N ASN A 39 5.99 -1.21 -7.79
CA ASN A 39 5.57 -0.69 -9.08
C ASN A 39 4.07 -0.91 -9.32
N GLU A 40 3.49 -0.08 -10.17
CA GLU A 40 2.09 -0.26 -10.57
C GLU A 40 1.92 -1.57 -11.34
N GLY A 41 0.87 -2.33 -10.99
CA GLY A 41 0.60 -3.64 -11.58
C GLY A 41 1.47 -4.78 -11.08
N ASP A 42 2.41 -4.53 -10.17
CA ASP A 42 3.26 -5.58 -9.59
C ASP A 42 2.48 -6.48 -8.61
N GLU A 43 2.86 -7.75 -8.53
CA GLU A 43 2.27 -8.71 -7.60
C GLU A 43 3.02 -8.69 -6.28
N VAL A 44 2.58 -7.84 -5.35
CA VAL A 44 3.18 -7.75 -4.02
C VAL A 44 2.45 -8.58 -2.98
N LYS A 45 3.22 -9.12 -2.05
CA LYS A 45 2.70 -9.73 -0.82
C LYS A 45 2.55 -8.66 0.25
N VAL A 46 1.31 -8.30 0.56
CA VAL A 46 0.99 -7.46 1.72
C VAL A 46 0.53 -8.30 2.90
N LYS A 47 0.85 -7.82 4.11
CA LYS A 47 0.33 -8.37 5.35
C LYS A 47 -0.59 -7.34 5.98
N VAL A 48 -1.85 -7.71 6.19
CA VAL A 48 -2.81 -6.88 6.92
C VAL A 48 -2.39 -6.87 8.40
N LEU A 49 -1.98 -5.71 8.90
CA LEU A 49 -1.56 -5.54 10.31
C LEU A 49 -2.77 -5.29 11.22
N ALA A 50 -3.74 -4.54 10.73
CA ALA A 50 -5.01 -4.28 11.41
C ALA A 50 -6.09 -3.95 10.37
N ILE A 51 -7.33 -4.32 10.65
CA ILE A 51 -8.51 -3.85 9.92
C ILE A 51 -9.27 -2.99 10.92
N ASP A 52 -9.32 -1.69 10.66
CA ASP A 52 -10.16 -0.79 11.43
C ASP A 52 -11.49 -0.64 10.69
N ASP A 53 -12.51 -1.40 11.14
CA ASP A 53 -13.87 -1.36 10.61
C ASP A 53 -14.69 -0.22 11.26
N ARG A 54 -14.03 0.81 11.84
CA ARG A 54 -14.70 2.02 12.35
C ARG A 54 -15.07 2.94 11.19
N GLY A 55 -15.97 2.47 10.35
CA GLY A 55 -16.75 3.33 9.46
C GLY A 55 -17.62 4.27 10.29
N LYS A 56 -17.32 5.57 10.23
CA LYS A 56 -18.37 6.58 10.20
C LYS A 56 -18.58 6.99 8.76
#